data_AF-A0A3B9PIZ1-F1
#
_entry.id   AF-A0A3B9PIZ1-F1
#
_cell.length_a   1.000
_cell.length_b   1.000
_cell.length_c   1.000
_cell.angle_alpha   90.00
_cell.angle_beta   90.00
_cell.angle_gamma   90.00
#
_symmetry.space_group_name_H-M   'P 1'
#
loop_
_entity.id
_entity.type
_entity.pdbx_description
1 polymer ?
#
loop_
_entity_poly.entity_id
_entity_poly.type
_entity_poly.pdbx_seq_one_letter_code
_entity_poly.pdbx_strand_id
1 'polypeptide(L)'
;RVFVYPTRYAAGTIGMALSDPRLVAAAAPALASVPASNTGSLEVQALTFTDVGDNPAGSTLTLPDLSYRFDAATNRLVLDPAVAGWNPTLDYNPLTEGTGKVFEITGPDGVAFELKISGTPADTDVITIKDNAGGIADNRNAALLGALQTDKLMFGAGGSADRPTATLNNAYAQLVARIGSKTREVQAGERTQGSLLAQATAARDSVSGVNLDEEAANLVRFQQTYQAAGRVMSVAQRLFDEMLA
;
A
#
# COMPACT_ATOMS: atom_id res chain seq x y z
N ARG A 1 19.10 19.92 -17.24
CA ARG A 1 18.32 18.67 -17.00
C ARG A 1 17.69 18.81 -15.61
N VAL A 2 16.36 18.93 -15.52
CA VAL A 2 15.65 18.99 -14.25
C VAL A 2 15.33 17.55 -13.85
N PHE A 3 15.88 17.10 -12.73
CA PHE A 3 15.53 15.81 -12.16
C PHE A 3 14.30 15.99 -11.26
N VAL A 4 13.19 15.39 -11.64
CA VAL A 4 11.97 15.34 -10.83
C VAL A 4 12.12 14.16 -9.88
N TYR A 5 12.09 14.42 -8.57
CA TYR A 5 12.17 13.38 -7.53
C TYR A 5 10.85 13.32 -6.76
N PRO A 6 9.76 12.79 -7.36
CA PRO A 6 8.41 12.91 -6.84
C PRO A 6 8.20 12.20 -5.49
N THR A 7 9.10 11.29 -5.08
CA THR A 7 8.95 10.47 -3.87
C THR A 7 10.05 10.68 -2.82
N ARG A 8 11.01 11.60 -3.03
CA ARG A 8 12.20 11.76 -2.17
C ARG A 8 11.88 12.01 -0.69
N TYR A 9 10.71 12.61 -0.41
CA TYR A 9 10.24 12.92 0.94
C TYR A 9 8.92 12.22 1.31
N ALA A 10 8.33 11.43 0.41
CA ALA A 10 7.00 10.85 0.63
C ALA A 10 6.95 9.91 1.84
N ALA A 11 8.07 9.24 2.15
CA ALA A 11 8.18 8.39 3.33
C ALA A 11 8.33 9.20 4.64
N GLY A 12 8.96 10.38 4.58
CA GLY A 12 9.15 11.25 5.75
C GLY A 12 7.89 12.02 6.17
N THR A 13 6.90 12.10 5.28
CA THR A 13 5.58 12.70 5.56
C THR A 13 4.56 11.70 6.10
N ILE A 14 4.92 10.41 6.24
CA ILE A 14 4.06 9.40 6.86
C ILE A 14 4.09 9.63 8.38
N GLY A 15 3.00 10.17 8.93
CA GLY A 15 2.81 10.35 10.37
C GLY A 15 1.70 9.45 10.91
N MET A 16 1.67 9.24 12.23
CA MET A 16 0.52 8.59 12.87
C MET A 16 -0.67 9.54 12.88
N ALA A 17 -1.75 9.16 12.20
CA ALA A 17 -3.01 9.91 12.21
C ALA A 17 -3.82 9.70 13.50
N LEU A 18 -3.63 8.56 14.17
CA LEU A 18 -4.34 8.19 15.39
C LEU A 18 -3.34 7.95 16.52
N SER A 19 -3.47 8.71 17.61
CA SER A 19 -2.69 8.54 18.85
C SER A 19 -3.54 8.04 20.01
N ASP A 20 -4.88 8.14 19.91
CA ASP A 20 -5.83 7.66 20.91
C ASP A 20 -6.60 6.45 20.36
N PRO A 21 -6.50 5.26 20.98
CA PRO A 21 -7.20 4.06 20.53
C PRO A 21 -8.72 4.16 20.60
N ARG A 22 -9.27 5.12 21.38
CA ARG A 22 -10.73 5.36 21.45
C ARG A 22 -11.28 5.99 20.16
N LEU A 23 -10.41 6.56 19.33
CA LEU A 23 -10.80 7.10 18.03
C LEU A 23 -10.91 6.01 16.95
N VAL A 24 -10.62 4.75 17.28
CA VAL A 24 -10.84 3.62 16.37
C VAL A 24 -12.33 3.30 16.35
N ALA A 25 -12.98 3.51 15.21
CA ALA A 25 -14.37 3.17 14.96
C ALA A 25 -14.56 1.64 14.79
N ALA A 26 -14.38 0.88 15.88
CA ALA A 26 -14.46 -0.58 15.90
C ALA A 26 -15.90 -1.13 15.88
N ALA A 27 -16.87 -0.33 16.33
CA ALA A 27 -18.29 -0.65 16.36
C ALA A 27 -18.98 -0.26 15.05
N ALA A 28 -20.05 -0.97 14.67
CA ALA A 28 -20.85 -0.54 13.53
C ALA A 28 -21.72 0.69 13.89
N PRO A 29 -22.09 1.55 12.92
CA PRO A 29 -22.81 2.80 13.20
C PRO A 29 -24.20 2.61 13.81
N ALA A 30 -24.87 1.49 13.52
CA ALA A 30 -26.18 1.18 14.06
C ALA A 30 -26.31 -0.28 14.49
N LEU A 31 -27.31 -0.52 15.33
CA LEU A 31 -27.72 -1.84 15.79
C LEU A 31 -29.18 -2.07 15.40
N ALA A 32 -29.43 -3.19 14.74
CA ALA A 32 -30.77 -3.70 14.52
C ALA A 32 -31.07 -4.79 15.56
N SER A 33 -32.24 -4.73 16.18
CA SER A 33 -32.66 -5.67 17.21
C SER A 33 -34.16 -5.96 17.11
N VAL A 34 -34.53 -7.13 17.65
CA VAL A 34 -35.90 -7.60 17.75
C VAL A 34 -36.27 -7.58 19.24
N PRO A 35 -37.27 -6.79 19.67
CA PRO A 35 -37.69 -6.75 21.06
C PRO A 35 -38.25 -8.09 21.54
N ALA A 36 -38.01 -8.43 22.81
CA ALA A 36 -38.54 -9.67 23.42
C ALA A 36 -40.08 -9.68 23.56
N SER A 37 -40.75 -8.56 23.30
CA SER A 37 -42.22 -8.47 23.21
C SER A 37 -42.78 -9.07 21.94
N ASN A 38 -41.94 -9.30 20.92
CA ASN A 38 -42.36 -9.97 19.69
C ASN A 38 -42.74 -11.41 19.99
N THR A 39 -43.77 -11.90 19.29
CA THR A 39 -44.33 -13.22 19.51
C THR A 39 -44.02 -14.21 18.40
N GLY A 40 -43.57 -13.72 17.23
CA GLY A 40 -43.08 -14.55 16.14
C GLY A 40 -41.60 -14.96 16.29
N SER A 41 -41.09 -15.66 15.28
CA SER A 41 -39.70 -16.13 15.22
C SER A 41 -38.78 -15.17 14.44
N LEU A 42 -39.17 -13.90 14.34
CA LEU A 42 -38.44 -12.88 13.60
C LEU A 42 -37.04 -12.69 14.17
N GLU A 43 -36.03 -12.70 13.30
CA GLU A 43 -34.63 -12.56 13.67
C GLU A 43 -33.93 -11.60 12.70
N VAL A 44 -33.07 -10.74 13.25
CA VAL A 44 -32.11 -9.94 12.47
C VAL A 44 -30.82 -10.73 12.37
N GLN A 45 -30.46 -11.17 11.17
CA GLN A 45 -29.21 -11.90 10.92
C GLN A 45 -28.02 -10.96 10.74
N ALA A 46 -28.23 -9.84 10.04
CA ALA A 46 -27.16 -8.88 9.76
C ALA A 46 -27.72 -7.49 9.49
N LEU A 47 -26.92 -6.48 9.82
CA LEU A 47 -27.08 -5.10 9.41
C LEU A 47 -25.72 -4.61 8.90
N THR A 48 -25.62 -4.31 7.62
CA THR A 48 -24.36 -3.94 6.96
C THR A 48 -24.53 -2.61 6.24
N PHE A 49 -23.73 -1.60 6.59
CA PHE A 49 -23.73 -0.34 5.85
C PHE A 49 -23.04 -0.52 4.50
N THR A 50 -23.73 -0.13 3.43
CA THR A 50 -23.20 -0.13 2.06
C THR A 50 -22.69 1.25 1.69
N ASP A 51 -23.34 2.30 2.18
CA ASP A 51 -22.91 3.69 1.99
C ASP A 51 -23.24 4.53 3.24
N VAL A 52 -22.32 5.42 3.61
CA VAL A 52 -22.53 6.41 4.68
C VAL A 52 -22.95 7.77 4.12
N GLY A 53 -23.16 7.87 2.81
CA GLY A 53 -23.61 9.08 2.13
C GLY A 53 -22.57 10.20 2.16
N ASP A 54 -23.05 11.44 2.18
CA ASP A 54 -22.23 12.66 2.20
C ASP A 54 -21.55 12.92 3.57
N ASN A 55 -21.59 11.97 4.50
CA ASN A 55 -20.99 12.13 5.83
C ASN A 55 -19.45 12.19 5.75
N PRO A 56 -18.81 13.24 6.28
CA PRO A 56 -17.35 13.36 6.25
C PRO A 56 -16.67 12.17 6.93
N ALA A 57 -15.56 11.70 6.34
CA ALA A 57 -14.74 10.65 6.95
C ALA A 57 -14.32 11.04 8.38
N GLY A 58 -14.59 10.15 9.34
CA GLY A 58 -14.29 10.38 10.77
C GLY A 58 -15.34 11.18 11.54
N SER A 59 -16.45 11.56 10.90
CA SER A 59 -17.62 12.11 11.60
C SER A 59 -18.49 11.00 12.21
N THR A 60 -19.26 11.33 13.25
CA THR A 60 -20.29 10.44 13.80
C THR A 60 -21.50 10.46 12.90
N LEU A 61 -21.87 9.30 12.33
CA LEU A 61 -23.12 9.14 11.62
C LEU A 61 -24.28 9.15 12.64
N THR A 62 -25.18 10.13 12.54
CA THR A 62 -26.36 10.21 13.40
C THR A 62 -27.57 9.64 12.66
N LEU A 63 -28.16 8.58 13.20
CA LEU A 63 -29.35 7.94 12.63
C LEU A 63 -30.57 8.17 13.52
N PRO A 64 -31.74 8.47 12.94
CA PRO A 64 -32.99 8.43 13.70
C PRO A 64 -33.32 6.98 14.10
N ASP A 65 -34.10 6.81 15.17
CA ASP A 65 -34.66 5.51 15.52
C ASP A 65 -35.65 5.08 14.44
N LEU A 66 -35.35 3.98 13.74
CA LEU A 66 -36.23 3.40 12.74
C LEU A 66 -36.89 2.15 13.32
N SER A 67 -38.22 2.10 13.31
CA SER A 67 -38.99 0.97 13.82
C SER A 67 -39.89 0.41 12.74
N TYR A 68 -39.60 -0.80 12.27
CA TYR A 68 -40.37 -1.49 11.24
C TYR A 68 -41.31 -2.50 11.91
N ARG A 69 -42.61 -2.24 11.89
CA ARG A 69 -43.65 -3.14 12.40
C ARG A 69 -44.17 -4.04 11.29
N PHE A 70 -44.23 -5.34 11.52
CA PHE A 70 -44.84 -6.30 10.61
C PHE A 70 -46.36 -6.19 10.63
N ASP A 71 -46.96 -6.11 9.44
CA ASP A 71 -48.39 -6.17 9.17
C ASP A 71 -48.68 -7.49 8.43
N ALA A 72 -49.33 -8.41 9.14
CA ALA A 72 -49.65 -9.74 8.63
C ALA A 72 -50.74 -9.72 7.54
N ALA A 73 -51.56 -8.67 7.45
CA ALA A 73 -52.59 -8.57 6.42
C ALA A 73 -51.98 -8.23 5.05
N THR A 74 -50.90 -7.46 5.03
CA THR A 74 -50.23 -7.02 3.80
C THR A 74 -48.90 -7.72 3.51
N ASN A 75 -48.38 -8.52 4.44
CA ASN A 75 -47.05 -9.14 4.38
C ASN A 75 -45.95 -8.08 4.18
N ARG A 76 -46.00 -7.03 5.00
CA ARG A 76 -45.08 -5.89 4.92
C ARG A 76 -44.57 -5.50 6.28
N LEU A 77 -43.32 -5.08 6.33
CA LEU A 77 -42.74 -4.33 7.43
C LEU A 77 -42.97 -2.84 7.14
N VAL A 78 -43.77 -2.18 7.97
CA VAL A 78 -44.14 -0.77 7.83
C VAL A 78 -43.33 0.06 8.83
N LEU A 79 -42.69 1.12 8.37
CA LEU A 79 -41.97 2.07 9.21
C LEU A 79 -42.97 2.89 10.04
N ASP A 80 -42.96 2.73 11.36
CA ASP A 80 -43.85 3.41 12.30
C ASP A 80 -43.11 3.86 13.58
N PRO A 81 -43.02 5.17 13.87
CA PRO A 81 -43.57 6.28 13.08
C PRO A 81 -42.85 6.45 11.75
N ALA A 82 -43.56 6.96 10.74
CA ALA A 82 -42.96 7.25 9.44
C ALA A 82 -41.84 8.31 9.60
N VAL A 83 -40.65 8.01 9.07
CA VAL A 83 -39.51 8.92 9.06
C VAL A 83 -39.26 9.36 7.61
N ALA A 84 -39.22 10.67 7.37
CA ALA A 84 -39.05 11.22 6.03
C ALA A 84 -37.69 10.82 5.43
N GLY A 85 -37.69 10.46 4.14
CA GLY A 85 -36.49 10.09 3.40
C GLY A 85 -36.04 8.63 3.57
N TRP A 86 -36.75 7.83 4.38
CA TRP A 86 -36.50 6.40 4.56
C TRP A 86 -37.57 5.56 3.86
N ASN A 87 -37.23 4.31 3.51
CA ASN A 87 -38.20 3.38 2.93
C ASN A 87 -39.38 3.17 3.89
N PRO A 88 -40.62 3.52 3.48
CA PRO A 88 -41.78 3.44 4.37
C PRO A 88 -42.28 2.01 4.58
N THR A 89 -41.99 1.12 3.62
CA THR A 89 -42.42 -0.29 3.66
C THR A 89 -41.35 -1.20 3.07
N LEU A 90 -41.21 -2.38 3.64
CA LEU A 90 -40.39 -3.48 3.10
C LEU A 90 -41.29 -4.71 2.89
N ASP A 91 -41.37 -5.20 1.66
CA ASP A 91 -42.19 -6.38 1.33
C ASP A 91 -41.54 -7.64 1.91
N TYR A 92 -42.24 -8.36 2.79
CA TYR A 92 -41.73 -9.57 3.43
C TYR A 92 -42.78 -10.67 3.49
N ASN A 93 -42.61 -11.71 2.69
CA ASN A 93 -43.49 -12.89 2.73
C ASN A 93 -42.83 -14.01 3.54
N PRO A 94 -43.27 -14.27 4.78
CA PRO A 94 -42.62 -15.23 5.67
C PRO A 94 -42.65 -16.68 5.17
N LEU A 95 -43.60 -17.05 4.29
CA LEU A 95 -43.70 -18.40 3.74
C LEU A 95 -42.61 -18.70 2.71
N THR A 96 -42.18 -17.69 1.96
CA THR A 96 -41.18 -17.83 0.89
C THR A 96 -39.81 -17.28 1.29
N GLU A 97 -39.77 -16.36 2.24
CA GLU A 97 -38.58 -15.58 2.59
C GLU A 97 -38.13 -15.79 4.05
N GLY A 98 -38.77 -16.72 4.76
CA GLY A 98 -38.46 -17.07 6.15
C GLY A 98 -37.04 -17.59 6.38
N THR A 99 -36.35 -18.08 5.34
CA THR A 99 -34.96 -18.56 5.43
C THR A 99 -33.93 -17.42 5.42
N GLY A 100 -34.31 -16.23 4.98
CA GLY A 100 -33.40 -15.10 4.84
C GLY A 100 -33.79 -14.18 3.69
N LYS A 101 -34.14 -12.93 4.00
CA LYS A 101 -34.35 -11.84 3.03
C LYS A 101 -33.38 -10.70 3.32
N VAL A 102 -32.78 -10.16 2.27
CA VAL A 102 -31.99 -8.92 2.35
C VAL A 102 -32.85 -7.77 1.85
N PHE A 103 -32.90 -6.71 2.63
CA PHE A 103 -33.52 -5.44 2.30
C PHE A 103 -32.45 -4.38 2.11
N GLU A 104 -32.51 -3.67 1.01
CA GLU A 104 -31.75 -2.43 0.82
C GLU A 104 -32.59 -1.28 1.36
N ILE A 105 -32.09 -0.64 2.41
CA ILE A 105 -32.72 0.51 3.04
C ILE A 105 -31.87 1.73 2.72
N THR A 106 -32.48 2.68 2.04
CA THR A 106 -31.90 3.97 1.67
C THR A 106 -32.50 5.06 2.53
N GLY A 107 -31.63 5.96 2.98
CA GLY A 107 -31.97 7.12 3.77
C GLY A 107 -31.61 8.43 3.06
N PRO A 108 -31.83 9.56 3.76
CA PRO A 108 -31.37 10.87 3.31
C PRO A 108 -29.86 10.91 3.05
N ASP A 109 -29.43 11.90 2.25
CA ASP A 109 -28.02 12.24 2.02
C ASP A 109 -27.15 11.07 1.49
N GLY A 110 -27.79 10.08 0.85
CA GLY A 110 -27.12 8.93 0.24
C GLY A 110 -26.76 7.80 1.21
N VAL A 111 -27.19 7.86 2.46
CA VAL A 111 -26.98 6.77 3.42
C VAL A 111 -27.71 5.52 2.95
N ALA A 112 -27.02 4.37 2.93
CA ALA A 112 -27.60 3.10 2.54
C ALA A 112 -27.06 1.94 3.38
N PHE A 113 -27.93 1.01 3.73
CA PHE A 113 -27.54 -0.22 4.41
C PHE A 113 -28.42 -1.40 4.03
N GLU A 114 -27.84 -2.59 4.13
CA GLU A 114 -28.51 -3.86 3.95
C GLU A 114 -28.95 -4.41 5.31
N LEU A 115 -30.24 -4.71 5.44
CA LEU A 115 -30.81 -5.43 6.57
C LEU A 115 -31.17 -6.85 6.13
N LYS A 116 -30.53 -7.84 6.73
CA LYS A 116 -30.87 -9.26 6.52
C LYS A 116 -31.69 -9.79 7.68
N ILE A 117 -32.89 -10.29 7.38
CA ILE A 117 -33.80 -10.86 8.38
C ILE A 117 -34.22 -12.28 8.00
N SER A 118 -34.69 -13.04 8.98
CA SER A 118 -35.29 -14.35 8.80
C SER A 118 -36.41 -14.60 9.80
N GLY A 119 -37.10 -15.73 9.64
CA GLY A 119 -38.15 -16.19 10.54
C GLY A 119 -39.55 -15.89 10.05
N THR A 120 -40.52 -16.14 10.91
CA THR A 120 -41.94 -15.91 10.65
C THR A 120 -42.48 -14.96 11.72
N PRO A 121 -42.49 -13.63 11.47
CA PRO A 121 -43.04 -12.65 12.38
C PRO A 121 -44.53 -12.89 12.61
N ALA A 122 -44.97 -12.63 13.83
CA ALA A 122 -46.39 -12.48 14.15
C ALA A 122 -46.84 -11.05 13.82
N ASP A 123 -48.15 -10.86 13.68
CA ASP A 123 -48.71 -9.52 13.48
C ASP A 123 -48.26 -8.57 14.60
N THR A 124 -47.88 -7.35 14.25
CA THR A 124 -47.34 -6.31 15.14
C THR A 124 -45.92 -6.52 15.67
N ASP A 125 -45.22 -7.59 15.30
CA ASP A 125 -43.79 -7.75 15.63
C ASP A 125 -42.95 -6.59 15.05
N VAL A 126 -41.99 -6.07 15.82
CA VAL A 126 -41.19 -4.90 15.42
C VAL A 126 -39.71 -5.23 15.28
N ILE A 127 -39.04 -4.62 14.30
CA ILE A 127 -37.58 -4.52 14.22
C ILE A 127 -37.20 -3.08 14.51
N THR A 128 -36.30 -2.86 15.46
CA THR A 128 -35.78 -1.52 15.78
C THR A 128 -34.35 -1.41 15.30
N ILE A 129 -34.06 -0.35 14.55
CA ILE A 129 -32.72 0.04 14.12
C ILE A 129 -32.41 1.35 14.83
N LYS A 130 -31.35 1.35 15.65
CA LYS A 130 -30.95 2.49 16.47
C LYS A 130 -29.50 2.84 16.26
N ASP A 131 -29.20 4.12 16.43
CA ASP A 131 -27.83 4.62 16.46
C ASP A 131 -27.03 3.91 17.56
N ASN A 132 -25.79 3.53 17.23
CA ASN A 132 -24.86 2.88 18.13
C ASN A 132 -23.79 3.88 18.64
N ALA A 133 -24.21 5.10 18.98
CA ALA A 133 -23.32 6.18 19.42
C ALA A 133 -22.36 5.80 20.56
N GLY A 134 -22.75 4.84 21.42
CA GLY A 134 -21.92 4.35 22.51
C GLY A 134 -20.87 3.32 22.09
N GLY A 135 -21.10 2.58 21.00
CA GLY A 135 -20.21 1.53 20.50
C GLY A 135 -19.80 0.47 21.53
N ILE A 136 -20.52 0.35 22.65
CA ILE A 136 -20.08 -0.42 23.81
C ILE A 136 -20.19 -1.90 23.49
N ALA A 137 -19.06 -2.62 23.65
CA ALA A 137 -18.95 -4.05 23.40
C ALA A 137 -19.28 -4.48 21.94
N ASP A 138 -19.21 -3.56 20.98
CA ASP A 138 -19.35 -3.85 19.55
C ASP A 138 -17.99 -3.74 18.86
N ASN A 139 -17.54 -4.83 18.24
CA ASN A 139 -16.28 -4.92 17.50
C ASN A 139 -16.48 -5.37 16.05
N ARG A 140 -17.69 -5.25 15.50
CA ARG A 140 -18.03 -5.74 14.16
C ARG A 140 -17.16 -5.13 13.06
N ASN A 141 -16.91 -3.81 13.09
CA ASN A 141 -16.01 -3.18 12.11
C ASN A 141 -14.56 -3.63 12.28
N ALA A 142 -14.10 -3.86 13.52
CA ALA A 142 -12.77 -4.41 13.76
C ALA A 142 -12.65 -5.87 13.26
N ALA A 143 -13.70 -6.67 13.39
CA ALA A 143 -13.75 -8.02 12.84
C ALA A 143 -13.74 -7.99 11.30
N LEU A 144 -14.50 -7.09 10.67
CA LEU A 144 -14.47 -6.86 9.22
C LEU A 144 -13.08 -6.42 8.75
N LEU A 145 -12.42 -5.52 9.48
CA LEU A 145 -11.04 -5.10 9.20
C LEU A 145 -10.07 -6.29 9.30
N GLY A 146 -10.26 -7.17 10.29
CA GLY A 146 -9.49 -8.40 10.43
C GLY A 146 -9.69 -9.36 9.26
N ALA A 147 -10.91 -9.48 8.75
CA ALA A 147 -11.24 -10.32 7.59
C ALA A 147 -10.51 -9.87 6.31
N LEU A 148 -10.21 -8.56 6.16
CA LEU A 148 -9.45 -8.04 5.02
C LEU A 148 -8.04 -8.65 4.92
N GLN A 149 -7.48 -9.19 6.00
CA GLN A 149 -6.19 -9.88 5.98
C GLN A 149 -6.20 -11.09 5.05
N THR A 150 -7.33 -11.80 4.99
CA THR A 150 -7.52 -13.00 4.19
C THR A 150 -8.19 -12.76 2.85
N ASP A 151 -8.83 -11.59 2.69
CA ASP A 151 -9.51 -11.24 1.45
C ASP A 151 -8.53 -11.00 0.30
N LYS A 152 -8.93 -11.46 -0.88
CA LYS A 152 -8.18 -11.28 -2.13
C LYS A 152 -8.57 -9.95 -2.76
N LEU A 153 -7.97 -8.88 -2.26
CA LEU A 153 -8.22 -7.50 -2.74
C LEU A 153 -7.18 -7.01 -3.74
N MET A 154 -6.03 -7.67 -3.83
CA MET A 154 -4.90 -7.24 -4.66
C MET A 154 -4.82 -8.07 -5.94
N PHE A 155 -4.35 -7.45 -7.02
CA PHE A 155 -4.04 -8.17 -8.26
C PHE A 155 -2.72 -8.93 -8.08
N GLY A 156 -2.80 -10.26 -8.08
CA GLY A 156 -1.62 -11.12 -8.03
C GLY A 156 -0.91 -11.20 -9.38
N ALA A 157 0.38 -11.53 -9.35
CA ALA A 157 1.13 -11.90 -10.55
C ALA A 157 0.45 -13.07 -11.29
N GLY A 158 -0.09 -12.80 -12.48
CA GLY A 158 -0.76 -13.80 -13.33
C GLY A 158 -2.29 -13.89 -13.17
N GLY A 159 -2.91 -13.05 -12.35
CA GLY A 159 -4.37 -12.87 -12.39
C GLY A 159 -4.80 -12.07 -13.61
N SER A 160 -5.93 -12.41 -14.22
CA SER A 160 -6.59 -11.53 -15.20
C SER A 160 -6.77 -10.14 -14.59
N ALA A 161 -6.54 -9.09 -15.38
CA ALA A 161 -6.70 -7.69 -14.94
C ALA A 161 -8.09 -7.37 -14.35
N ASP A 162 -9.06 -8.26 -14.57
CA ASP A 162 -10.45 -8.10 -14.14
C ASP A 162 -10.75 -8.64 -12.75
N ARG A 163 -9.84 -9.38 -12.09
CA ARG A 163 -10.13 -9.93 -10.75
C ARG A 163 -8.92 -9.92 -9.80
N PRO A 164 -9.06 -9.37 -8.59
CA PRO A 164 -8.03 -9.50 -7.56
C PRO A 164 -7.93 -10.97 -7.09
N THR A 165 -6.69 -11.45 -6.91
CA THR A 165 -6.37 -12.84 -6.60
C THR A 165 -5.41 -13.01 -5.43
N ALA A 166 -4.83 -11.91 -4.94
CA ALA A 166 -3.84 -11.89 -3.88
C ALA A 166 -4.34 -11.13 -2.65
N THR A 167 -3.90 -11.56 -1.47
CA THR A 167 -4.10 -10.83 -0.21
C THR A 167 -3.13 -9.66 -0.13
N LEU A 168 -3.36 -8.75 0.83
CA LEU A 168 -2.43 -7.67 1.14
C LEU A 168 -1.01 -8.18 1.48
N ASN A 169 -0.92 -9.27 2.27
CA ASN A 169 0.35 -9.90 2.61
C ASN A 169 1.08 -10.45 1.39
N ASN A 170 0.36 -11.07 0.45
CA ASN A 170 0.95 -11.59 -0.78
C ASN A 170 1.51 -10.46 -1.65
N ALA A 171 0.74 -9.37 -1.80
CA ALA A 171 1.18 -8.20 -2.56
C ALA A 171 2.43 -7.55 -1.93
N TYR A 172 2.45 -7.40 -0.60
CA TYR A 172 3.61 -6.90 0.12
C TYR A 172 4.85 -7.79 -0.08
N ALA A 173 4.72 -9.10 0.08
CA ALA A 173 5.81 -10.04 -0.15
C ALA A 173 6.36 -9.97 -1.58
N GLN A 174 5.48 -9.84 -2.59
CA GLN A 174 5.87 -9.66 -3.98
C GLN A 174 6.63 -8.36 -4.22
N LEU A 175 6.21 -7.25 -3.58
CA LEU A 175 6.93 -5.98 -3.65
C LEU A 175 8.34 -6.10 -3.06
N VAL A 176 8.47 -6.67 -1.86
CA VAL A 176 9.76 -6.90 -1.21
C VAL A 176 10.67 -7.79 -2.06
N ALA A 177 10.12 -8.86 -2.63
CA ALA A 177 10.87 -9.75 -3.53
C ALA A 177 11.34 -9.02 -4.79
N ARG A 178 10.49 -8.18 -5.40
CA ARG A 178 10.86 -7.36 -6.57
C ARG A 178 11.97 -6.38 -6.25
N ILE A 179 11.88 -5.67 -5.13
CA ILE A 179 12.95 -4.76 -4.67
C ILE A 179 14.24 -5.53 -4.46
N GLY A 180 14.21 -6.65 -3.72
CA GLY A 180 15.40 -7.46 -3.45
C GLY A 180 16.07 -8.00 -4.72
N SER A 181 15.28 -8.43 -5.71
CA SER A 181 15.80 -8.86 -7.00
C SER A 181 16.40 -7.69 -7.80
N LYS A 182 15.74 -6.52 -7.81
CA LYS A 182 16.28 -5.34 -8.50
C LYS A 182 17.56 -4.82 -7.86
N THR A 183 17.65 -4.84 -6.53
CA THR A 183 18.88 -4.48 -5.80
C THR A 183 20.03 -5.42 -6.17
N ARG A 184 19.79 -6.74 -6.23
CA ARG A 184 20.82 -7.71 -6.67
C ARG A 184 21.27 -7.48 -8.10
N GLU A 185 20.34 -7.17 -9.00
CA GLU A 185 20.64 -6.82 -10.39
C GLU A 185 21.55 -5.57 -10.46
N VAL A 186 21.20 -4.52 -9.72
CA VAL A 186 22.00 -3.28 -9.67
C VAL A 186 23.39 -3.52 -9.08
N GLN A 187 23.51 -4.28 -7.98
CA GLN A 187 24.81 -4.62 -7.39
C GLN A 187 25.67 -5.47 -8.34
N ALA A 188 25.08 -6.39 -9.10
CA ALA A 188 25.80 -7.14 -10.12
C ALA A 188 26.32 -6.20 -11.21
N GLY A 189 25.47 -5.30 -11.70
CA GLY A 189 25.87 -4.26 -12.66
C GLY A 189 26.98 -3.35 -12.13
N GLU A 190 26.90 -2.91 -10.88
CA GLU A 190 27.92 -2.09 -10.23
C GLU A 190 29.28 -2.81 -10.19
N ARG A 191 29.31 -4.10 -9.79
CA ARG A 191 30.55 -4.89 -9.79
C ARG A 191 31.14 -5.02 -11.20
N THR A 192 30.30 -5.28 -12.21
CA THR A 192 30.75 -5.36 -13.59
C THR A 192 31.34 -4.03 -14.07
N GLN A 193 30.66 -2.91 -13.81
CA GLN A 193 31.15 -1.58 -14.17
C GLN A 193 32.42 -1.21 -13.42
N GLY A 194 32.56 -1.60 -12.14
CA GLY A 194 33.79 -1.45 -11.37
C GLY A 194 34.97 -2.20 -11.98
N SER A 195 34.77 -3.46 -12.40
CA SER A 195 35.80 -4.23 -13.11
C SER A 195 36.18 -3.62 -14.45
N LEU A 196 35.21 -3.15 -15.23
CA LEU A 196 35.47 -2.46 -16.51
C LEU A 196 36.26 -1.16 -16.30
N LEU A 197 35.92 -0.38 -15.28
CA LEU A 197 36.65 0.83 -14.92
C LEU A 197 38.10 0.50 -14.54
N ALA A 198 38.32 -0.54 -13.74
CA ALA A 198 39.67 -0.97 -13.37
C ALA A 198 40.49 -1.40 -14.59
N GLN A 199 39.90 -2.19 -15.50
CA GLN A 199 40.56 -2.60 -16.75
C GLN A 199 40.88 -1.41 -17.66
N ALA A 200 39.93 -0.49 -17.84
CA ALA A 200 40.13 0.72 -18.65
C ALA A 200 41.21 1.63 -18.05
N THR A 201 41.28 1.72 -16.72
CA THR A 201 42.31 2.49 -16.01
C THR A 201 43.68 1.84 -16.22
N ALA A 202 43.81 0.53 -16.02
CA ALA A 202 45.05 -0.20 -16.25
C ALA A 202 45.53 -0.10 -17.72
N ALA A 203 44.62 -0.19 -18.70
CA ALA A 203 44.96 -0.05 -20.11
C ALA A 203 45.37 1.39 -20.48
N ARG A 204 44.74 2.40 -19.86
CA ARG A 204 45.18 3.79 -20.01
C ARG A 204 46.59 3.95 -19.43
N ASP A 205 46.82 3.46 -18.22
CA ASP A 205 48.10 3.57 -17.53
C ASP A 205 49.20 2.76 -18.23
N SER A 206 48.90 1.67 -18.94
CA SER A 206 49.92 0.95 -19.73
C SER A 206 50.35 1.70 -20.99
N VAL A 207 49.51 2.59 -21.53
CA VAL A 207 49.81 3.35 -22.76
C VAL A 207 50.35 4.74 -22.43
N SER A 208 49.81 5.39 -21.39
CA SER A 208 50.19 6.74 -20.97
C SER A 208 51.13 6.75 -19.76
N GLY A 209 51.35 5.60 -19.12
CA GLY A 209 52.25 5.47 -18.00
C GLY A 209 53.69 5.47 -18.46
N VAL A 210 54.48 6.28 -17.78
CA VAL A 210 55.93 6.35 -17.96
C VAL A 210 56.53 5.21 -17.17
N ASN A 211 57.27 4.31 -17.83
CA ASN A 211 57.98 3.24 -17.14
C ASN A 211 59.24 3.83 -16.48
N LEU A 212 59.14 4.12 -15.17
CA LEU A 212 60.23 4.75 -14.40
C LEU A 212 61.53 3.95 -14.44
N ASP A 213 61.47 2.62 -14.57
CA ASP A 213 62.66 1.78 -14.69
C ASP A 213 63.32 1.94 -16.07
N GLU A 214 62.52 2.11 -17.12
CA GLU A 214 63.01 2.37 -18.48
C GLU A 214 63.54 3.80 -18.63
N GLU A 215 62.87 4.79 -18.03
CA GLU A 215 63.39 6.16 -17.93
C GLU A 215 64.67 6.23 -17.09
N ALA A 216 64.76 5.51 -15.97
CA ALA A 216 65.96 5.46 -15.15
C ALA A 216 67.13 4.80 -15.89
N ALA A 217 66.90 3.71 -16.62
CA ALA A 217 67.92 3.08 -17.45
C ALA A 217 68.38 4.01 -18.58
N ASN A 218 67.45 4.70 -19.24
CA ASN A 218 67.77 5.72 -20.25
C ASN A 218 68.53 6.90 -19.64
N LEU A 219 68.18 7.35 -18.44
CA LEU A 219 68.85 8.42 -17.72
C LEU A 219 70.29 8.05 -17.36
N VAL A 220 70.53 6.83 -16.86
CA VAL A 220 71.88 6.30 -16.61
C VAL A 220 72.67 6.20 -17.91
N ARG A 221 72.06 5.72 -18.99
CA ARG A 221 72.69 5.67 -20.33
C ARG A 221 73.05 7.07 -20.84
N PHE A 222 72.18 8.06 -20.68
CA PHE A 222 72.47 9.45 -21.06
C PHE A 222 73.60 10.04 -20.23
N GLN A 223 73.63 9.77 -18.92
CA GLN A 223 74.73 10.19 -18.05
C GLN A 223 76.07 9.57 -18.47
N GLN A 224 76.11 8.27 -18.76
CA GLN A 224 77.32 7.59 -19.25
C GLN A 224 77.77 8.13 -20.61
N THR A 225 76.83 8.37 -21.52
CA THR A 225 77.12 8.93 -22.85
C THR A 225 77.65 10.36 -22.74
N TYR A 226 77.12 11.17 -21.82
CA TYR A 226 77.59 12.53 -21.56
C TYR A 226 79.01 12.55 -20.97
N GLN A 227 79.29 11.66 -20.01
CA GLN A 227 80.64 11.48 -19.47
C GLN A 227 81.63 11.00 -20.53
N ALA A 228 81.22 10.09 -21.41
CA ALA A 228 82.04 9.61 -22.52
C ALA A 228 82.33 10.74 -23.53
N ALA A 229 81.32 11.52 -23.91
CA ALA A 229 81.48 12.69 -24.79
C ALA A 229 82.43 13.75 -24.16
N GLY A 230 82.33 13.99 -22.86
CA GLY A 230 83.27 14.86 -22.13
C GLY A 230 84.71 14.34 -22.17
N ARG A 231 84.92 13.02 -22.04
CA ARG A 231 86.24 12.41 -22.21
C ARG A 231 86.76 12.54 -23.64
N VAL A 232 85.92 12.30 -24.65
CA VAL A 232 86.30 12.49 -26.08
C VAL A 232 86.70 13.94 -26.34
N MET A 233 85.94 14.91 -25.83
CA MET A 233 86.30 16.33 -25.95
C MET A 233 87.62 16.65 -25.25
N SER A 234 87.85 16.10 -24.05
CA SER A 234 89.13 16.30 -23.35
C SER A 234 90.33 15.69 -24.09
N VAL A 235 90.13 14.56 -24.77
CA VAL A 235 91.17 13.93 -25.61
C VAL A 235 91.39 14.75 -26.87
N ALA A 236 90.32 15.23 -27.52
CA ALA A 236 90.42 16.11 -28.68
C ALA A 236 91.13 17.43 -28.34
N GLN A 237 90.83 18.04 -27.18
CA GLN A 237 91.51 19.24 -26.69
C GLN A 237 93.02 18.99 -26.51
N ARG A 238 93.40 17.88 -25.88
CA ARG A 238 94.82 17.49 -25.73
C ARG A 238 95.51 17.28 -27.08
N LEU A 239 94.84 16.64 -28.04
CA LEU A 239 95.38 16.46 -29.38
C LEU A 239 95.55 17.80 -30.12
N PHE A 240 94.64 18.75 -29.93
CA PHE A 240 94.77 20.11 -30.46
C PHE A 240 95.93 20.86 -29.83
N ASP A 241 96.07 20.81 -28.50
CA ASP A 241 97.16 21.47 -27.78
C ASP A 241 98.53 20.88 -28.18
N GLU A 242 98.63 19.56 -28.36
CA GLU A 242 99.88 18.88 -28.80
C GLU A 242 100.26 19.20 -30.25
N MET A 243 99.29 19.51 -31.13
CA MET A 243 99.52 19.90 -32.53
C MET A 243 99.89 21.39 -32.69
N LEU A 244 99.57 22.22 -31.70
CA LEU A 244 99.84 23.67 -31.69
C LEU A 244 101.15 24.03 -30.97
N ALA A 245 101.76 23.09 -30.24
CA ALA A 245 103.07 23.20 -29.59
C ALA A 245 104.21 22.74 -30.51
#